data_AF-X1SRY4-F1
#
_entry.id   AF-X1SRY4-F1
#
_cell.length_a   1.000
_cell.length_b   1.000
_cell.length_c   1.000
_cell.angle_alpha   90.00
_cell.angle_beta   90.00
_cell.angle_gamma   90.00
#
_symmetry.space_group_name_H-M   'P 1'
#
loop_
_entity.id
_entity.type
_entity.pdbx_description
1 polymer ?
#
loop_
_entity_poly.entity_id
_entity_poly.type
_entity_poly.pdbx_seq_one_letter_code
_entity_poly.pdbx_strand_id
1 'polypeptide(L)'
;MRDMLEIAHLEATSEFESYERLLGNLGYTIEDALRSEPTLTNISYGSFLLATSSLKTFWEGLAATLPCFWTYAEIAKFHKDRLNENQNRLYSEWASVYLTESYLALVSRLKGLLDEANNIEYEKLREPFLT
;
A
#
# COMPACT_ATOMS: atom_id res chain seq x y z
N MET A 1 -5.27 -5.87 -16.48
CA MET A 1 -4.19 -6.88 -16.29
C MET A 1 -2.79 -6.29 -16.50
N ARG A 2 -2.54 -5.51 -17.57
CA ARG A 2 -1.28 -4.73 -17.71
C ARG A 2 -1.02 -3.82 -16.50
N ASP A 3 -2.04 -3.09 -16.07
CA ASP A 3 -1.99 -2.16 -14.93
C ASP A 3 -1.49 -2.82 -13.65
N MET A 4 -2.01 -4.01 -13.32
CA MET A 4 -1.59 -4.74 -12.13
C MET A 4 -0.15 -5.26 -12.23
N LEU A 5 0.31 -5.62 -13.42
CA LEU A 5 1.70 -6.04 -13.64
C LEU A 5 2.66 -4.86 -13.48
N GLU A 6 2.31 -3.68 -13.98
CA GLU A 6 3.08 -2.46 -13.77
C GLU A 6 3.18 -2.11 -12.29
N ILE A 7 2.07 -2.20 -11.56
CA ILE A 7 2.04 -1.93 -10.11
C ILE A 7 2.88 -2.94 -9.35
N ALA A 8 2.70 -4.25 -9.62
CA ALA A 8 3.52 -5.29 -9.00
C ALA A 8 5.02 -5.10 -9.28
N HIS A 9 5.37 -4.64 -10.49
CA HIS A 9 6.75 -4.33 -10.84
C HIS A 9 7.30 -3.12 -10.06
N LEU A 10 6.52 -2.05 -9.93
CA LEU A 10 6.89 -0.85 -9.15
C LEU A 10 7.11 -1.19 -7.67
N GLU A 11 6.20 -1.97 -7.08
CA GLU A 11 6.32 -2.46 -5.69
C GLU A 11 7.59 -3.30 -5.49
N ALA A 12 7.84 -4.25 -6.40
CA ALA A 12 8.98 -5.17 -6.29
C ALA A 12 10.34 -4.51 -6.57
N THR A 13 10.37 -3.29 -7.10
CA THR A 13 11.61 -2.59 -7.46
C THR A 13 11.75 -1.29 -6.68
N SER A 14 10.93 -0.29 -7.00
CA SER A 14 11.06 1.08 -6.50
C SER A 14 10.76 1.18 -5.00
N GLU A 15 9.71 0.50 -4.53
CA GLU A 15 9.38 0.49 -3.09
C GLU A 15 10.39 -0.35 -2.31
N PHE A 16 10.82 -1.50 -2.83
CA PHE A 16 11.85 -2.32 -2.18
C PHE A 16 13.19 -1.58 -2.04
N GLU A 17 13.65 -0.88 -3.08
CA GLU A 17 14.84 -0.02 -3.00
C GLU A 17 14.67 1.12 -2.00
N SER A 18 13.46 1.67 -1.88
CA SER A 18 13.15 2.71 -0.89
C SER A 18 13.17 2.16 0.54
N TYR A 19 12.70 0.93 0.74
CA TYR A 19 12.78 0.21 2.00
C TYR A 19 14.23 -0.09 2.39
N GLU A 20 15.08 -0.53 1.45
CA GLU A 20 16.51 -0.75 1.68
C GLU A 20 17.22 0.54 2.13
N ARG A 21 16.94 1.68 1.46
CA ARG A 21 17.49 2.98 1.87
C ARG A 21 17.01 3.39 3.27
N LEU A 22 15.73 3.14 3.59
CA LEU A 22 15.17 3.43 4.91
C LEU A 22 15.85 2.62 6.01
N LEU A 23 16.08 1.33 5.78
CA LEU A 23 16.83 0.47 6.71
C LEU A 23 18.25 1.00 6.93
N GLY A 24 18.96 1.36 5.84
CA GLY A 24 20.30 1.93 5.92
C GLY A 24 20.35 3.23 6.73
N ASN A 25 19.36 4.12 6.55
CA ASN A 25 19.23 5.36 7.33
C ASN A 25 18.97 5.10 8.83
N LEU A 26 18.39 3.95 9.17
CA LEU A 26 18.16 3.50 10.54
C LEU A 26 19.32 2.66 11.11
N GLY A 27 20.35 2.38 10.31
CA GLY A 27 21.50 1.56 10.72
C GLY A 27 21.26 0.05 10.66
N TYR A 28 20.27 -0.40 9.89
CA TYR A 28 19.91 -1.80 9.68
C TYR A 28 20.19 -2.27 8.25
N THR A 29 20.27 -3.58 8.06
CA THR A 29 20.33 -4.22 6.72
C THR A 29 19.07 -5.02 6.42
N ILE A 30 18.95 -5.53 5.18
CA ILE A 30 17.89 -6.47 4.80
C ILE A 30 17.99 -7.77 5.60
N GLU A 31 19.20 -8.25 5.90
CA GLU A 31 19.39 -9.43 6.74
C GLU A 31 18.84 -9.22 8.16
N ASP A 32 18.96 -8.00 8.71
CA ASP A 32 18.34 -7.67 10.00
C ASP A 32 16.81 -7.71 9.90
N ALA A 33 16.24 -7.15 8.82
CA ALA A 33 14.80 -7.19 8.57
C ALA A 33 14.28 -8.64 8.41
N LEU A 34 14.99 -9.50 7.71
CA LEU A 34 14.62 -10.91 7.50
C LEU A 34 14.65 -11.76 8.78
N ARG A 35 15.41 -11.32 9.80
CA ARG A 35 15.43 -11.97 11.13
C ARG A 35 14.25 -11.55 12.00
N SER A 36 13.51 -10.51 11.61
CA SER A 36 12.33 -10.06 12.33
C SER A 36 11.17 -11.03 12.13
N GLU A 37 10.62 -11.55 13.22
CA GLU A 37 9.42 -12.39 13.15
C GLU A 37 8.18 -11.50 12.92
N PRO A 38 7.37 -11.76 11.87
CA PRO A 38 6.13 -11.04 11.65
C PRO A 38 5.17 -11.20 12.83
N THR A 39 4.57 -10.10 13.26
CA THR A 39 3.52 -10.16 14.29
C THR A 39 2.28 -10.86 13.76
N LEU A 40 1.42 -11.34 14.68
CA LEU A 40 0.15 -11.96 14.30
C LEU A 40 -0.69 -11.06 13.39
N THR A 41 -0.75 -9.75 13.67
CA THR A 41 -1.46 -8.79 12.81
C THR A 41 -0.88 -8.73 11.40
N ASN A 42 0.46 -8.75 11.25
CA ASN A 42 1.10 -8.77 9.95
C ASN A 42 0.76 -10.05 9.17
N ILE A 43 0.87 -11.21 9.83
CA ILE A 43 0.53 -12.52 9.23
C ILE A 43 -0.94 -12.56 8.83
N SER A 44 -1.86 -12.11 9.70
CA SER A 44 -3.30 -12.09 9.44
C SER A 44 -3.63 -11.20 8.25
N TYR A 45 -3.06 -9.99 8.18
CA TYR A 45 -3.28 -9.09 7.05
C TYR A 45 -2.76 -9.66 5.73
N GLY A 46 -1.52 -10.17 5.71
CA GLY A 46 -0.95 -10.81 4.53
C GLY A 46 -1.75 -12.05 4.07
N SER A 47 -2.17 -12.88 5.04
CA SER A 47 -2.99 -14.06 4.76
C SER A 47 -4.37 -13.69 4.19
N PHE A 48 -5.00 -12.64 4.71
CA PHE A 48 -6.27 -12.12 4.21
C PHE A 48 -6.15 -11.65 2.76
N LEU A 49 -5.14 -10.85 2.44
CA LEU A 49 -4.91 -10.35 1.08
C LEU A 49 -4.64 -11.49 0.09
N LEU A 50 -3.79 -12.46 0.47
CA LEU A 50 -3.46 -13.62 -0.36
C LEU A 50 -4.67 -14.52 -0.58
N ALA A 51 -5.42 -14.84 0.47
CA ALA A 51 -6.59 -15.71 0.39
C ALA A 51 -7.69 -15.07 -0.47
N THR A 52 -7.98 -13.78 -0.27
CA THR A 52 -8.97 -13.04 -1.05
C THR A 52 -8.55 -13.00 -2.52
N SER A 53 -7.31 -12.61 -2.81
CA SER A 53 -6.82 -12.52 -4.19
C SER A 53 -6.75 -13.87 -4.92
N SER A 54 -6.56 -14.97 -4.18
CA SER A 54 -6.43 -16.32 -4.78
C SER A 54 -7.76 -17.03 -4.96
N LEU A 55 -8.73 -16.78 -4.07
CA LEU A 55 -9.97 -17.56 -3.99
C LEU A 55 -11.22 -16.80 -4.45
N LYS A 56 -11.13 -15.46 -4.56
CA LYS A 56 -12.24 -14.59 -4.96
C LYS A 56 -12.01 -14.02 -6.36
N THR A 57 -12.93 -13.17 -6.81
CA THR A 57 -12.77 -12.51 -8.10
C THR A 57 -11.65 -11.46 -8.05
N PHE A 58 -11.14 -11.10 -9.23
CA PHE A 58 -10.16 -10.02 -9.38
C PHE A 58 -10.60 -8.73 -8.66
N TRP A 59 -11.87 -8.37 -8.77
CA TRP A 59 -12.43 -7.16 -8.19
C TRP A 59 -12.48 -7.20 -6.66
N GLU A 60 -12.78 -8.36 -6.06
CA GLU A 60 -12.72 -8.54 -4.61
C GLU A 60 -11.28 -8.43 -4.09
N GLY A 61 -10.29 -8.99 -4.82
CA GLY A 61 -8.88 -8.81 -4.49
C GLY A 61 -8.40 -7.36 -4.62
N LEU A 62 -8.84 -6.66 -5.67
CA LEU A 62 -8.56 -5.23 -5.84
C LEU A 62 -9.19 -4.39 -4.71
N ALA A 63 -10.43 -4.70 -4.32
CA ALA A 63 -11.10 -4.05 -3.20
C ALA A 63 -10.38 -4.31 -1.85
N ALA A 64 -9.84 -5.51 -1.63
CA ALA A 64 -9.07 -5.84 -0.43
C ALA A 64 -7.74 -5.07 -0.34
N THR A 65 -7.09 -4.82 -1.47
CA THR A 65 -5.76 -4.19 -1.52
C THR A 65 -5.82 -2.66 -1.54
N LEU A 66 -6.89 -2.09 -2.09
CA LEU A 66 -7.03 -0.64 -2.24
C LEU A 66 -6.90 0.17 -0.94
N PRO A 67 -7.42 -0.27 0.23
CA PRO A 67 -7.23 0.44 1.50
C PRO A 67 -5.75 0.69 1.84
N CYS A 68 -4.85 -0.24 1.52
CA CYS A 68 -3.41 -0.09 1.75
C CYS A 68 -2.87 1.17 1.06
N PHE A 69 -3.21 1.35 -0.21
CA PHE A 69 -2.75 2.50 -1.01
C PHE A 69 -3.50 3.79 -0.62
N TRP A 70 -4.82 3.70 -0.51
CA TRP A 70 -5.64 4.89 -0.36
C TRP A 70 -5.49 5.51 1.04
N THR A 71 -5.49 4.70 2.10
CA THR A 71 -5.43 5.24 3.47
C THR A 71 -4.11 5.96 3.74
N TYR A 72 -2.99 5.49 3.19
CA TYR A 72 -1.69 6.15 3.33
C TYR A 72 -1.66 7.55 2.69
N ALA A 73 -2.25 7.71 1.50
CA ALA A 73 -2.42 9.03 0.88
C ALA A 73 -3.32 9.95 1.73
N GLU A 74 -4.43 9.44 2.25
CA GLU A 74 -5.36 10.24 3.08
C GLU A 74 -4.71 10.64 4.41
N ILE A 75 -3.99 9.75 5.08
CA ILE A 75 -3.27 10.03 6.34
C ILE A 75 -2.23 11.13 6.12
N ALA A 76 -1.41 11.02 5.07
CA ALA A 76 -0.40 12.02 4.76
C ALA A 76 -1.03 13.38 4.41
N LYS A 77 -2.13 13.38 3.65
CA LYS A 77 -2.87 14.60 3.31
C LYS A 77 -3.50 15.24 4.54
N PHE A 78 -4.11 14.44 5.41
CA PHE A 78 -4.73 14.91 6.64
C PHE A 78 -3.71 15.53 7.60
N HIS A 79 -2.48 15.03 7.62
CA HIS A 79 -1.40 15.53 8.48
C HIS A 79 -0.39 16.43 7.76
N LYS A 80 -0.71 16.96 6.56
CA LYS A 80 0.24 17.70 5.73
C LYS A 80 0.92 18.87 6.45
N ASP A 81 0.18 19.65 7.23
CA ASP A 81 0.76 20.80 7.94
C ASP A 81 1.75 20.35 9.02
N ARG A 82 1.38 19.31 9.79
CA ARG A 82 2.28 18.70 10.80
C ARG A 82 3.51 18.06 10.17
N LEU A 83 3.36 17.52 8.96
CA LEU A 83 4.46 16.96 8.19
C LEU A 83 5.45 18.05 7.76
N ASN A 84 4.96 19.19 7.26
CA ASN A 84 5.79 20.32 6.85
C ASN A 84 6.60 20.93 8.02
N GLU A 85 6.04 20.90 9.22
CA GLU A 85 6.68 21.41 10.44
C GLU A 85 7.59 20.38 11.12
N ASN A 86 7.61 19.12 10.64
CA ASN A 86 8.33 18.04 11.30
C ASN A 86 9.85 18.17 11.10
N GLN A 87 10.57 18.34 12.20
CA GLN A 87 12.03 18.44 12.20
C GLN A 87 12.73 17.08 12.12
N ASN A 88 12.01 15.98 12.35
CA ASN A 88 12.56 14.64 12.18
C ASN A 88 12.60 14.28 10.68
N ARG A 89 13.79 14.39 10.10
CA ARG A 89 14.02 14.14 8.68
C ARG A 89 13.52 12.78 8.22
N LEU A 90 13.75 11.72 9.00
CA LEU A 90 13.32 10.36 8.68
C LEU A 90 11.80 10.30 8.48
N TYR A 91 11.04 10.86 9.41
CA TYR A 91 9.57 10.86 9.32
C TYR A 91 9.07 11.77 8.21
N SER A 92 9.73 12.93 8.02
CA SER A 92 9.37 13.86 6.95
C SER A 92 9.59 13.26 5.56
N GLU A 93 10.74 12.59 5.34
CA GLU A 93 11.10 11.98 4.06
C GLU A 93 10.19 10.78 3.78
N TRP A 94 9.93 9.92 4.77
CA TRP A 94 9.04 8.78 4.64
C TRP A 94 7.60 9.19 4.28
N ALA A 95 6.99 10.08 5.07
CA ALA A 95 5.58 10.43 4.85
C ALA A 95 5.36 11.30 3.61
N SER A 96 6.38 12.03 3.15
CA SER A 96 6.28 12.86 1.94
C SER A 96 6.06 12.04 0.66
N VAL A 97 6.47 10.77 0.64
CA VAL A 97 6.24 9.85 -0.50
C VAL A 97 4.75 9.78 -0.86
N TYR A 98 3.89 9.70 0.15
CA TYR A 98 2.44 9.56 -0.04
C TYR A 98 1.75 10.83 -0.53
N LEU A 99 2.47 11.95 -0.61
CA LEU A 99 2.00 13.22 -1.19
C LEU A 99 2.58 13.49 -2.58
N THR A 100 3.44 12.61 -3.10
CA THR A 100 4.00 12.73 -4.44
C THR A 100 2.91 12.58 -5.51
N GLU A 101 3.07 13.28 -6.63
CA GLU A 101 2.14 13.19 -7.75
C GLU A 101 2.02 11.75 -8.28
N SER A 102 3.14 11.02 -8.34
CA SER A 102 3.18 9.61 -8.77
C SER A 102 2.35 8.70 -7.86
N TYR A 103 2.46 8.85 -6.54
CA TYR A 103 1.69 8.03 -5.60
C TYR A 103 0.20 8.37 -5.66
N LEU A 104 -0.15 9.66 -5.70
CA LEU A 104 -1.54 10.10 -5.81
C LEU A 104 -2.18 9.67 -7.15
N ALA A 105 -1.42 9.69 -8.24
CA ALA A 105 -1.87 9.19 -9.54
C ALA A 105 -2.10 7.67 -9.51
N LEU A 106 -1.23 6.91 -8.85
CA LEU A 106 -1.41 5.47 -8.64
C LEU A 106 -2.69 5.17 -7.86
N VAL A 107 -2.92 5.85 -6.73
CA VAL A 107 -4.15 5.70 -5.93
C VAL A 107 -5.38 6.04 -6.77
N SER A 108 -5.34 7.13 -7.54
CA SER A 108 -6.46 7.50 -8.42
C SER A 108 -6.72 6.46 -9.50
N ARG A 109 -5.67 5.87 -10.09
CA ARG A 109 -5.79 4.80 -11.09
C ARG A 109 -6.40 3.54 -10.49
N LEU A 110 -5.97 3.12 -9.30
CA LEU A 110 -6.52 1.95 -8.61
C LEU A 110 -8.00 2.12 -8.26
N LYS A 111 -8.39 3.32 -7.80
CA LYS A 111 -9.80 3.66 -7.55
C LYS A 111 -10.62 3.60 -8.84
N GLY A 112 -10.14 4.27 -9.90
CA GLY A 112 -10.81 4.27 -11.20
C GLY A 112 -10.93 2.86 -11.78
N LEU A 113 -9.92 2.01 -11.62
CA LEU A 113 -9.99 0.61 -12.02
C LEU A 113 -11.10 -0.12 -11.24
N LEU A 114 -11.16 0.02 -9.91
CA LEU A 114 -12.21 -0.61 -9.11
C LEU A 114 -13.63 -0.10 -9.48
N ASP A 115 -13.76 1.18 -9.86
CA ASP A 115 -15.03 1.74 -10.35
C ASP A 115 -15.52 1.10 -11.67
N GLU A 116 -14.64 0.42 -12.43
CA GLU A 116 -15.02 -0.37 -13.61
C GLU A 116 -15.64 -1.73 -13.26
N ALA A 117 -15.71 -2.10 -11.97
CA ALA A 117 -16.31 -3.36 -11.50
C ALA A 117 -17.83 -3.38 -11.78
N ASN A 118 -18.20 -3.89 -12.95
CA ASN A 118 -19.58 -4.07 -13.36
C ASN A 118 -20.07 -5.49 -13.06
N ASN A 119 -21.36 -5.65 -12.80
CA ASN A 119 -22.02 -6.94 -12.53
C ASN A 119 -21.51 -7.68 -11.28
N ILE A 120 -20.99 -6.95 -10.28
CA ILE A 120 -20.62 -7.49 -8.98
C ILE A 120 -21.48 -6.84 -7.91
N GLU A 121 -21.95 -7.64 -6.97
CA GLU A 121 -22.70 -7.16 -5.82
C GLU A 121 -21.79 -6.29 -4.95
N TYR A 122 -22.23 -5.06 -4.66
CA TYR A 122 -21.46 -4.09 -3.89
C TYR A 122 -20.94 -4.66 -2.56
N GLU A 123 -21.73 -5.47 -1.86
CA GLU A 123 -21.31 -6.07 -0.59
C GLU A 123 -20.08 -6.98 -0.74
N LYS A 124 -19.92 -7.66 -1.89
CA LYS A 124 -18.72 -8.47 -2.17
C LYS A 124 -17.47 -7.61 -2.30
N LEU A 125 -17.59 -6.36 -2.71
CA LEU A 125 -16.46 -5.41 -2.76
C LEU A 125 -16.29 -4.70 -1.41
N ARG A 126 -17.39 -4.38 -0.73
CA ARG A 126 -17.38 -3.66 0.54
C ARG A 126 -16.77 -4.48 1.69
N GLU A 127 -17.12 -5.76 1.80
CA GLU A 127 -16.62 -6.63 2.87
C GLU A 127 -15.08 -6.70 2.89
N PRO A 128 -14.39 -7.07 1.79
CA PRO A 128 -12.93 -7.09 1.78
C PRO A 128 -12.30 -5.69 1.89
N PHE A 129 -12.99 -4.62 1.48
CA PHE A 129 -12.48 -3.26 1.66
C PHE A 129 -12.47 -2.80 3.13
N LEU A 130 -13.36 -3.34 3.95
CA LEU A 130 -13.51 -2.98 5.37
C LEU A 130 -12.82 -3.93 6.35
N THR A 131 -12.34 -5.08 5.86
CA THR A 131 -11.68 -6.11 6.68
C THR A 131 -10.24 -5.72 6.99
#